data_AF-A0AA43IR63-F1
#
_entry.id   AF-A0AA43IR63-F1
#
_cell.length_a   1.000
_cell.length_b   1.000
_cell.length_c   1.000
_cell.angle_alpha   90.00
_cell.angle_beta   90.00
_cell.angle_gamma   90.00
#
_symmetry.space_group_name_H-M   'P 1'
#
loop_
_entity.id
_entity.type
_entity.pdbx_description
1 polymer ?
#
loop_
_entity_poly.entity_id
_entity_poly.type
_entity_poly.pdbx_seq_one_letter_code
_entity_poly.pdbx_strand_id
1 'polypeptide(L)'
;MRTRRGAQDLVYRKFAVAALELYREAYPQEAAPLAWLLKPRPRHSLLSELGRVAQPRSGEQGELHWSARDVSRLIRAALVIAEAKPTSKVGVEMLRDIRRGYREPSFLGLPS
;
A
#
# COMPACT_ATOMS: atom_id res chain seq x y z
N MET A 1 -7.14 -25.56 -1.40
CA MET A 1 -7.53 -24.88 -0.13
C MET A 1 -7.21 -23.39 -0.23
N ARG A 2 -8.23 -22.54 -0.34
CA ARG A 2 -8.07 -21.08 -0.27
C ARG A 2 -8.04 -20.70 1.21
N THR A 3 -6.84 -20.61 1.80
CA THR A 3 -6.67 -20.35 3.24
C THR A 3 -7.12 -18.92 3.58
N ARG A 4 -7.53 -18.66 4.84
CA ARG A 4 -7.94 -17.33 5.34
C ARG A 4 -6.94 -16.22 4.96
N ARG A 5 -5.64 -16.53 4.97
CA ARG A 5 -4.55 -15.65 4.52
C ARG A 5 -4.67 -15.25 3.05
N GLY A 6 -5.02 -16.18 2.16
CA GLY A 6 -5.21 -15.89 0.73
C GLY A 6 -6.41 -14.98 0.44
N ALA A 7 -7.47 -15.05 1.26
CA ALA A 7 -8.61 -14.13 1.14
C ALA A 7 -8.22 -12.71 1.58
N GLN A 8 -7.49 -12.58 2.69
CA GLN A 8 -7.04 -11.29 3.21
C GLN A 8 -6.05 -10.59 2.26
N ASP A 9 -5.14 -11.34 1.63
CA ASP A 9 -4.18 -10.81 0.66
C ASP A 9 -4.85 -10.25 -0.59
N LEU A 10 -6.01 -10.82 -0.97
CA LEU A 10 -6.84 -10.31 -2.05
C LEU A 10 -7.51 -8.99 -1.65
N VAL A 11 -8.02 -8.87 -0.42
CA VAL A 11 -8.62 -7.63 0.08
C VAL A 11 -7.58 -6.51 0.10
N TYR A 12 -6.39 -6.76 0.66
CA TYR A 12 -5.29 -5.78 0.66
C TYR A 12 -4.93 -5.32 -0.75
N ARG A 13 -4.84 -6.26 -1.70
CA ARG A 13 -4.54 -5.94 -3.09
C ARG A 13 -5.63 -5.09 -3.73
N LYS A 14 -6.90 -5.47 -3.59
CA LYS A 14 -8.03 -4.75 -4.18
C LYS A 14 -8.11 -3.33 -3.63
N PHE A 15 -7.92 -3.18 -2.33
CA PHE A 15 -7.87 -1.86 -1.69
C PHE A 15 -6.71 -1.01 -2.23
N ALA A 16 -5.50 -1.57 -2.30
CA ALA A 16 -4.35 -0.86 -2.84
C ALA A 16 -4.57 -0.42 -4.29
N VAL A 17 -5.13 -1.28 -5.14
CA VAL A 17 -5.45 -0.91 -6.54
C VAL A 17 -6.45 0.24 -6.57
N ALA A 18 -7.57 0.14 -5.85
CA ALA A 18 -8.59 1.18 -5.83
C ALA A 18 -8.04 2.53 -5.32
N ALA A 19 -7.26 2.52 -4.25
CA ALA A 19 -6.64 3.74 -3.71
C ALA A 19 -5.67 4.39 -4.72
N LEU A 20 -4.86 3.59 -5.43
CA LEU A 20 -3.93 4.10 -6.43
C LEU A 20 -4.66 4.62 -7.68
N GLU A 21 -5.74 3.97 -8.09
CA GLU A 21 -6.56 4.43 -9.22
C GLU A 21 -7.25 5.75 -8.92
N LEU A 22 -7.88 5.89 -7.75
CA LEU A 22 -8.49 7.14 -7.30
C LEU A 22 -7.45 8.27 -7.15
N TYR A 23 -6.27 7.97 -6.62
CA TYR A 23 -5.19 8.98 -6.53
C TYR A 23 -4.73 9.43 -7.91
N ARG A 24 -4.60 8.50 -8.87
CA ARG A 24 -4.21 8.83 -10.25
C ARG A 24 -5.25 9.68 -10.98
N GLU A 25 -6.53 9.45 -10.69
CA GLU A 25 -7.62 10.26 -11.22
C GLU A 25 -7.57 11.69 -10.68
N ALA A 26 -7.33 11.85 -9.37
CA ALA A 26 -7.28 13.16 -8.72
C ALA A 26 -5.98 13.93 -9.00
N TYR A 27 -4.82 13.25 -9.12
CA TYR A 27 -3.48 13.87 -9.22
C TYR A 27 -2.67 13.27 -10.38
N PRO A 28 -3.10 13.44 -11.64
CA PRO A 28 -2.54 12.71 -12.78
C PRO A 28 -1.04 12.93 -13.02
N GLN A 29 -0.52 14.13 -12.76
CA GLN A 29 0.89 14.46 -12.95
C GLN A 29 1.79 13.78 -11.91
N GLU A 30 1.46 13.93 -10.63
CA GLU A 30 2.20 13.33 -9.51
C GLU A 30 2.13 11.80 -9.52
N ALA A 31 1.02 11.27 -10.02
CA ALA A 31 0.72 9.84 -9.98
C ALA A 31 1.20 9.09 -11.22
N ALA A 32 1.86 9.75 -12.17
CA ALA A 32 2.40 9.12 -13.38
C ALA A 32 3.28 7.88 -13.09
N PRO A 33 4.18 7.88 -12.07
CA PRO A 33 4.99 6.71 -11.74
C PRO A 33 4.14 5.49 -11.33
N LEU A 34 2.98 5.69 -10.71
CA LEU A 34 2.12 4.62 -10.21
C LEU A 34 1.58 3.70 -11.31
N ALA A 35 1.59 4.15 -12.58
CA ALA A 35 1.28 3.30 -13.72
C ALA A 35 2.15 2.03 -13.74
N TRP A 36 3.41 2.12 -13.30
CA TRP A 36 4.30 0.98 -13.19
C TRP A 36 3.79 -0.07 -12.21
N LEU A 37 3.10 0.27 -11.12
CA LEU A 37 2.56 -0.74 -10.20
C LEU A 37 1.39 -1.53 -10.80
N LEU A 38 0.65 -0.89 -11.70
CA LEU A 38 -0.63 -1.38 -12.21
C LEU A 38 -0.53 -2.04 -13.59
N LYS A 39 0.42 -1.62 -14.43
CA LYS A 39 0.53 -2.02 -15.86
C LYS A 39 1.95 -2.52 -16.23
N PRO A 40 2.10 -3.32 -17.32
CA PRO A 40 1.03 -3.94 -18.13
C PRO A 40 0.29 -5.08 -17.40
N ARG A 41 0.88 -5.63 -16.34
CA ARG A 41 0.21 -6.52 -15.39
C ARG A 41 0.41 -6.00 -13.97
N PRO A 42 -0.61 -6.08 -13.10
CA PRO A 42 -0.47 -5.62 -11.73
C PRO A 42 0.60 -6.41 -10.96
N ARG A 43 1.45 -5.71 -10.22
CA ARG A 43 2.50 -6.32 -9.37
C ARG A 43 1.89 -6.83 -8.07
N HIS A 44 1.18 -7.95 -8.17
CA HIS A 44 0.34 -8.52 -7.11
C HIS A 44 0.99 -8.61 -5.73
N SER A 45 2.25 -9.04 -5.63
CA SER A 45 2.95 -9.14 -4.34
C SER A 45 3.22 -7.77 -3.71
N LEU A 46 3.60 -6.78 -4.53
CA LEU A 46 3.81 -5.41 -4.08
C LEU A 46 2.48 -4.76 -3.68
N LEU A 47 1.42 -4.97 -4.46
CA LEU A 47 0.08 -4.44 -4.16
C LEU A 47 -0.51 -5.04 -2.89
N SER A 48 -0.34 -6.35 -2.66
CA SER A 48 -0.75 -6.98 -1.40
C SER A 48 0.05 -6.44 -0.21
N GLU A 49 1.36 -6.21 -0.35
CA GLU A 49 2.16 -5.63 0.73
C GLU A 49 1.84 -4.14 0.97
N LEU A 50 1.59 -3.36 -0.08
CA LEU A 50 1.11 -1.97 0.03
C LEU A 50 -0.19 -1.87 0.82
N GLY A 51 -1.15 -2.76 0.58
CA GLY A 51 -2.38 -2.81 1.38
C GLY A 51 -2.13 -3.08 2.87
N ARG A 52 -1.04 -3.79 3.21
CA ARG A 52 -0.62 -3.99 4.61
C ARG A 52 0.15 -2.81 5.18
N VAL A 53 0.86 -2.03 4.37
CA VAL A 53 1.54 -0.79 4.79
C VAL A 53 0.54 0.21 5.36
N ALA A 54 -0.68 0.22 4.83
CA ALA A 54 -1.76 1.05 5.35
C ALA A 54 -2.14 0.72 6.81
N GLN A 55 -1.80 -0.46 7.34
CA GLN A 55 -2.11 -0.87 8.72
C GLN A 55 -3.59 -0.66 9.13
N PRO A 56 -4.57 -1.15 8.33
CA PRO A 56 -5.97 -1.00 8.70
C PRO A 56 -6.29 -1.68 10.02
N ARG A 57 -7.27 -1.12 10.73
CA ARG A 57 -7.80 -1.70 11.95
C ARG A 57 -8.77 -2.83 11.60
N SER A 58 -8.68 -3.94 12.33
CA SER A 58 -9.69 -5.01 12.24
C SER A 58 -10.87 -4.68 13.14
N GLY A 59 -12.08 -4.74 12.59
CA GLY A 59 -13.31 -4.65 13.36
C GLY A 59 -13.72 -5.99 13.98
N GLU A 60 -14.83 -6.00 14.70
CA GLU A 60 -15.28 -7.13 15.52
C GLU A 60 -15.69 -8.34 14.67
N GLN A 61 -16.12 -8.12 13.43
CA GLN A 61 -16.60 -9.17 12.51
C GLN A 61 -15.53 -9.54 11.46
N GLY A 62 -14.29 -9.06 11.63
CA GLY A 62 -13.17 -9.33 10.74
C GLY A 62 -13.09 -8.42 9.51
N GLU A 63 -13.91 -7.38 9.46
CA GLU A 63 -13.81 -6.27 8.53
C GLU A 63 -12.52 -5.46 8.74
N LEU A 64 -12.08 -4.79 7.68
CA LEU A 64 -10.91 -3.93 7.72
C LEU A 64 -11.35 -2.48 7.51
N HIS A 65 -10.90 -1.60 8.41
CA HIS A 65 -11.16 -0.17 8.37
C HIS A 65 -9.88 0.60 8.06
N TRP A 66 -9.93 1.42 7.02
CA TRP A 66 -8.86 2.34 6.64
C TRP A 66 -9.28 3.78 6.93
N SER A 67 -8.44 4.51 7.64
CA SER A 67 -8.56 5.95 7.84
C SER A 67 -7.87 6.73 6.70
N ALA A 68 -8.08 8.05 6.64
CA ALA A 68 -7.34 8.92 5.72
C ALA A 68 -5.82 8.86 5.93
N ARG A 69 -5.36 8.64 7.18
CA ARG A 69 -3.95 8.45 7.52
C ARG A 69 -3.40 7.16 6.89
N ASP A 70 -4.19 6.09 6.92
CA ASP A 70 -3.81 4.78 6.38
C ASP A 70 -3.68 4.83 4.86
N VAL A 71 -4.61 5.51 4.20
CA VAL A 71 -4.56 5.80 2.75
C VAL A 71 -3.33 6.63 2.42
N SER A 72 -3.08 7.72 3.16
CA SER A 72 -1.93 8.61 2.92
C SER A 72 -0.59 7.86 3.03
N ARG A 73 -0.46 6.97 4.03
CA ARG A 73 0.72 6.10 4.20
C ARG A 73 0.93 5.15 3.02
N LEU A 74 -0.16 4.55 2.54
CA LEU A 74 -0.14 3.67 1.36
C LEU A 74 0.33 4.43 0.11
N ILE A 75 -0.26 5.59 -0.18
CA ILE A 75 0.07 6.38 -1.37
C ILE A 75 1.54 6.81 -1.34
N ARG A 76 2.02 7.35 -0.22
CA ARG A 76 3.43 7.74 -0.06
C ARG A 76 4.38 6.56 -0.32
N ALA A 77 4.09 5.40 0.28
CA ALA A 77 4.89 4.20 0.06
C ALA A 77 4.84 3.74 -1.40
N ALA A 78 3.67 3.82 -2.05
CA ALA A 78 3.51 3.45 -3.45
C ALA A 78 4.32 4.34 -4.38
N LEU A 79 4.36 5.65 -4.14
CA LEU A 79 5.17 6.60 -4.91
C LEU A 79 6.67 6.28 -4.79
N VAL A 80 7.16 6.04 -3.57
CA VAL A 80 8.56 5.65 -3.33
C VAL A 80 8.94 4.39 -4.10
N ILE A 81 8.09 3.35 -4.03
CA ILE A 81 8.33 2.09 -4.75
C ILE A 81 8.22 2.28 -6.27
N ALA A 82 7.26 3.06 -6.73
CA ALA A 82 7.03 3.29 -8.16
C ALA A 82 8.14 4.10 -8.81
N GLU A 83 8.77 5.01 -8.07
CA GLU A 83 9.94 5.77 -8.52
C GLU A 83 11.18 4.88 -8.61
N ALA A 84 11.45 4.10 -7.56
CA ALA A 84 12.62 3.21 -7.51
C ALA A 84 12.53 2.01 -8.47
N LYS A 85 11.32 1.60 -8.86
CA LYS A 85 11.02 0.45 -9.74
C LYS A 85 11.81 -0.83 -9.38
N PRO A 86 11.86 -1.25 -8.10
CA PRO A 86 12.69 -2.37 -7.69
C PRO A 86 12.15 -3.69 -8.24
N THR A 87 12.95 -4.75 -8.14
CA THR A 87 12.43 -6.11 -8.30
C THR A 87 11.36 -6.41 -7.23
N SER A 88 10.47 -7.36 -7.49
CA SER A 88 9.39 -7.70 -6.54
C SER A 88 9.90 -8.09 -5.15
N LYS A 89 11.03 -8.81 -5.06
CA LYS A 89 11.62 -9.22 -3.78
C LYS A 89 12.09 -8.00 -2.99
N VAL A 90 12.90 -7.16 -3.62
CA VAL A 90 13.45 -5.94 -3.01
C VAL A 90 12.32 -4.99 -2.63
N GLY A 91 11.33 -4.79 -3.49
CA GLY A 91 10.20 -3.91 -3.20
C GLY A 91 9.34 -4.39 -2.01
N VAL A 92 9.18 -5.71 -1.82
CA VAL A 92 8.50 -6.25 -0.63
C VAL A 92 9.30 -5.96 0.65
N GLU A 93 10.63 -6.09 0.60
CA GLU A 93 11.50 -5.78 1.73
C GLU A 93 11.42 -4.28 2.08
N MET A 94 11.53 -3.40 1.08
CA MET A 94 11.35 -1.95 1.24
C MET A 94 10.01 -1.59 1.88
N LEU A 95 8.90 -2.20 1.43
CA LEU A 95 7.58 -1.94 1.98
C LEU A 95 7.45 -2.41 3.44
N ARG A 96 8.12 -3.51 3.81
CA ARG A 96 8.17 -3.97 5.20
C ARG A 96 8.94 -3.00 6.07
N ASP A 97 10.03 -2.43 5.57
CA ASP A 97 10.82 -1.41 6.26
C ASP A 97 10.00 -0.13 6.50
N ILE A 98 9.35 0.37 5.44
CA ILE A 98 8.45 1.53 5.54
C ILE A 98 7.35 1.27 6.58
N ARG A 99 6.73 0.08 6.56
CA ARG A 99 5.69 -0.29 7.54
C ARG A 99 6.22 -0.31 8.97
N ARG A 100 7.47 -0.76 9.18
CA ARG A 100 8.10 -0.76 10.50
C ARG A 100 8.30 0.68 10.99
N GLY A 101 8.82 1.57 10.13
CA GLY A 101 8.98 2.99 10.46
C GLY A 101 7.67 3.67 10.89
N TYR A 102 6.54 3.36 10.25
CA TYR A 102 5.24 3.92 10.65
C TYR A 102 4.73 3.48 12.04
N ARG A 103 5.34 2.45 12.65
CA ARG A 103 5.03 2.02 14.02
C ARG A 103 5.85 2.79 15.07
N GLU A 104 6.91 3.46 14.64
CA GLU A 104 7.77 4.23 15.54
C GLU A 104 7.20 5.66 15.68
N PRO A 105 6.98 6.16 16.92
CA PRO A 105 6.39 7.48 17.16
C PRO A 105 7.21 8.65 16.59
N SER A 106 8.50 8.45 16.34
CA SER A 106 9.47 9.46 15.91
C SER A 106 9.68 9.54 14.40
N PHE A 107 9.11 8.62 13.62
CA PHE A 107 9.48 8.47 12.19
C PHE A 107 8.97 9.60 11.28
N LEU A 108 8.14 10.52 11.79
CA LEU A 108 7.51 11.57 10.99
C LEU A 108 7.50 12.87 11.79
N GLY A 109 8.45 13.77 11.51
CA GLY A 109 8.48 15.13 12.07
C GLY A 109 7.23 15.96 11.73
N LEU A 110 6.12 15.69 12.41
CA LEU A 110 4.92 16.53 12.49
C LEU A 110 4.47 16.57 13.96
N PRO A 111 4.05 17.74 14.48
CA PRO A 111 3.63 17.89 15.87
C PRO A 111 2.33 17.12 16.15
N SER A 112 2.17 16.77 17.43
CA SER A 112 1.05 16.02 18.01
C SER A 112 -0.29 16.72 17.84
#